data_AF-A0A9D8F6Q9-F1
#
_entry.id   AF-A0A9D8F6Q9-F1
#
_cell.length_a   1.000
_cell.length_b   1.000
_cell.length_c   1.000
_cell.angle_alpha   90.00
_cell.angle_beta   90.00
_cell.angle_gamma   90.00
#
_symmetry.space_group_name_H-M   'P 1'
#
loop_
_entity.id
_entity.type
_entity.pdbx_description
1 polymer ?
#
loop_
_entity_poly.entity_id
_entity_poly.type
_entity_poly.pdbx_seq_one_letter_code
_entity_poly.pdbx_strand_id
1 'polypeptide(L)' 'MAHIPYRPEDEIPDADRVPDSDHILRIHSVHPRTMRLHYDLYVELMRGDGPLSRVQRESLAVAVSAVNHCHY' A
#
# COMPACT_ATOMS: atom_id res chain seq x y z
N MET A 1 3.83 -4.61 12.56
CA MET A 1 3.13 -5.91 12.34
C MET A 1 1.66 -5.72 12.64
N ALA A 2 0.77 -6.40 11.90
CA ALA A 2 -0.67 -6.27 12.08
C ALA A 2 -1.20 -7.12 13.25
N HIS A 3 -2.40 -6.77 13.74
CA HIS A 3 -3.14 -7.55 14.74
C HIS A 3 -4.01 -8.66 14.12
N ILE A 4 -3.93 -8.84 12.80
CA ILE A 4 -4.62 -9.89 12.05
C ILE A 4 -3.60 -10.75 11.30
N PRO A 5 -3.89 -12.05 11.10
CA PRO A 5 -3.01 -12.91 10.32
C PRO A 5 -2.99 -12.46 8.86
N TYR A 6 -1.82 -12.57 8.24
CA TYR A 6 -1.68 -12.42 6.79
C TYR A 6 -2.07 -13.72 6.10
N ARG A 7 -2.58 -13.62 4.89
CA ARG A 7 -2.81 -14.76 4.03
C ARG A 7 -1.47 -15.28 3.49
N PRO A 8 -1.26 -16.61 3.44
CA PRO A 8 -0.11 -17.20 2.75
C PRO A 8 -0.08 -16.83 1.26
N GLU A 9 1.11 -16.63 0.70
CA GLU A 9 1.32 -16.16 -0.69
C GLU A 9 0.79 -17.16 -1.74
N ASP A 10 0.88 -18.45 -1.44
CA ASP A 10 0.38 -19.54 -2.28
C ASP A 10 -1.15 -19.58 -2.37
N GLU A 11 -1.84 -18.95 -1.42
CA GLU A 11 -3.30 -18.80 -1.45
C GLU A 11 -3.80 -17.52 -2.15
N ILE A 12 -2.89 -16.63 -2.55
CA ILE A 12 -3.22 -15.39 -3.28
C ILE A 12 -3.35 -15.73 -4.77
N PRO A 13 -4.50 -15.44 -5.44
CA PRO A 13 -4.64 -15.63 -6.87
C PRO A 13 -3.56 -14.87 -7.65
N ASP A 14 -2.99 -15.49 -8.69
CA ASP A 14 -1.89 -14.89 -9.47
C ASP A 14 -2.22 -13.49 -10.00
N ALA A 15 -3.47 -13.25 -10.40
CA ALA A 15 -3.94 -11.96 -10.90
C ALA A 15 -3.96 -10.83 -9.85
N ASP A 16 -3.99 -11.19 -8.55
CA ASP A 16 -4.06 -10.25 -7.43
C ASP A 16 -2.72 -10.07 -6.72
N ARG A 17 -1.68 -10.84 -7.08
CA ARG A 17 -0.33 -10.69 -6.53
C ARG A 17 0.26 -9.33 -6.89
N VAL A 18 1.07 -8.79 -5.98
CA VAL A 18 1.74 -7.49 -6.15
C VAL A 18 3.23 -7.64 -5.90
N PRO A 19 4.10 -6.89 -6.60
CA PRO A 19 5.54 -6.98 -6.43
C PRO A 19 6.03 -6.14 -5.23
N ASP A 20 5.37 -6.30 -4.09
CA ASP A 20 5.66 -5.57 -2.85
C ASP A 20 5.22 -6.41 -1.65
N SER A 21 6.12 -6.54 -0.67
CA SER A 21 5.98 -7.39 0.50
C SER A 21 5.95 -6.61 1.82
N ASP A 22 5.80 -5.28 1.74
CA ASP A 22 5.64 -4.43 2.90
C ASP A 22 4.39 -4.84 3.70
N HIS A 23 4.44 -4.71 5.02
CA HIS A 23 3.34 -5.16 5.89
C HIS A 23 2.00 -4.48 5.56
N ILE A 24 2.01 -3.26 5.01
CA ILE A 24 0.83 -2.50 4.61
C ILE A 24 0.09 -3.15 3.44
N LEU A 25 0.78 -3.88 2.55
CA LEU A 25 0.10 -4.65 1.51
C LEU A 25 -0.26 -6.03 2.01
N ARG A 26 0.64 -6.67 2.77
CA ARG A 26 0.38 -8.01 3.32
C ARG A 26 -0.84 -8.06 4.23
N ILE A 27 -1.15 -6.98 4.97
CA ILE A 27 -2.38 -6.91 5.78
C ILE A 27 -3.65 -6.92 4.91
N HIS A 28 -3.61 -6.44 3.67
CA HIS A 28 -4.74 -6.50 2.74
C HIS A 28 -4.94 -7.86 2.06
N SER A 29 -3.99 -8.81 2.21
CA SER A 29 -4.06 -10.14 1.60
C SER A 29 -5.28 -10.97 2.05
N VAL A 30 -5.95 -10.59 3.15
CA VAL A 30 -7.25 -11.13 3.54
C VAL A 30 -8.33 -10.93 2.45
N HIS A 31 -8.17 -9.90 1.61
CA HIS A 31 -8.97 -9.62 0.42
C HIS A 31 -8.03 -9.31 -0.78
N PRO A 32 -7.52 -10.33 -1.50
CA PRO A 32 -6.51 -10.18 -2.55
C PRO A 32 -6.82 -9.12 -3.61
N ARG A 33 -8.06 -9.10 -4.12
CA ARG A 33 -8.49 -8.08 -5.09
C ARG A 33 -8.37 -6.66 -4.55
N THR A 34 -8.69 -6.43 -3.27
CA THR A 34 -8.53 -5.12 -2.63
C THR A 34 -7.06 -4.76 -2.47
N MET A 35 -6.19 -5.73 -2.15
CA MET A 35 -4.74 -5.54 -2.08
C MET A 35 -4.17 -5.06 -3.43
N ARG A 36 -4.53 -5.73 -4.53
CA ARG A 36 -4.16 -5.33 -5.90
C ARG A 36 -4.59 -3.89 -6.20
N LEU A 37 -5.86 -3.58 -5.97
CA LEU A 37 -6.42 -2.25 -6.23
C LEU A 37 -5.76 -1.16 -5.38
N HIS A 38 -5.43 -1.44 -4.12
CA HIS A 38 -4.74 -0.49 -3.25
C HIS A 38 -3.30 -0.24 -3.75
N TYR A 39 -2.56 -1.30 -4.12
CA TYR A 39 -1.23 -1.14 -4.70
C TYR A 39 -1.26 -0.29 -5.97
N ASP A 40 -2.20 -0.57 -6.88
CA ASP A 40 -2.29 0.15 -8.15
C ASP A 40 -2.60 1.63 -7.93
N LEU A 41 -3.53 1.93 -7.03
CA LEU A 41 -3.82 3.30 -6.61
C LEU A 41 -2.57 3.98 -6.04
N TYR A 42 -1.85 3.32 -5.14
CA TYR A 42 -0.66 3.87 -4.51
C TYR A 42 0.44 4.17 -5.55
N VAL A 43 0.73 3.22 -6.45
CA VAL A 43 1.75 3.40 -7.48
C VAL A 43 1.37 4.53 -8.44
N GLU A 44 0.11 4.58 -8.89
CA GLU A 44 -0.37 5.66 -9.75
C GLU A 44 -0.19 7.02 -9.06
N LEU A 45 -0.68 7.15 -7.83
CA LEU A 45 -0.63 8.42 -7.09
C LEU A 45 0.79 8.83 -6.70
N MET A 46 1.70 7.90 -6.40
CA MET A 46 3.03 8.23 -5.87
C MET A 46 4.14 8.26 -6.93
N ARG A 47 3.99 7.49 -8.01
CA ARG A 47 5.02 7.30 -9.04
C ARG A 47 4.59 7.70 -10.44
N GLY A 48 3.28 7.77 -10.71
CA GLY A 48 2.75 8.22 -12.00
C GLY A 48 3.04 9.69 -12.27
N ASP A 49 2.99 10.09 -13.54
CA ASP A 49 3.21 11.47 -13.96
C ASP A 49 2.16 12.41 -13.35
N GLY A 50 2.58 13.61 -12.96
CA GLY A 50 1.68 14.58 -12.37
C GLY A 50 2.36 15.89 -11.99
N PRO A 51 1.58 16.90 -11.58
CA PRO A 51 2.10 18.24 -11.29
C PRO A 51 2.93 18.30 -10.01
N LEU A 52 2.89 17.26 -9.17
CA LEU A 52 3.68 17.16 -7.94
C LEU A 52 4.86 16.21 -8.13
N SER A 53 6.05 16.67 -7.73
CA SER A 53 7.23 15.83 -7.60
C SER A 53 7.04 14.77 -6.51
N ARG A 54 7.83 13.70 -6.57
CA ARG A 54 7.82 12.65 -5.53
C ARG A 54 8.04 13.21 -4.12
N VAL A 55 8.98 14.15 -3.97
CA VAL A 55 9.26 14.79 -2.66
C VAL A 55 8.05 15.54 -2.12
N GLN A 56 7.28 16.23 -2.96
CA GLN A 56 6.07 16.92 -2.54
C GLN A 56 4.97 15.93 -2.11
N ARG A 57 4.81 14.83 -2.84
CA ARG A 57 3.84 13.77 -2.49
C ARG A 57 4.18 13.13 -1.14
N GLU A 58 5.45 12.80 -0.91
CA GLU A 58 5.92 12.26 0.38
C GLU A 58 5.80 13.29 1.52
N SER A 59 6.01 14.58 1.24
CA SER A 59 5.83 15.65 2.24
C SER A 59 4.38 15.71 2.73
N LEU A 60 3.41 15.56 1.83
CA LEU A 60 1.99 15.45 2.19
C LEU A 60 1.72 14.17 2.99
N ALA A 61 2.28 13.03 2.57
CA ALA A 61 2.12 11.75 3.27
C ALA A 61 2.61 11.84 4.71
N VAL A 62 3.82 12.36 4.94
CA VAL A 62 4.40 12.52 6.28
C VAL A 62 3.61 13.51 7.13
N ALA A 63 3.19 14.64 6.57
CA ALA A 63 2.39 15.62 7.30
C ALA A 63 1.04 15.05 7.76
N VAL A 64 0.33 14.33 6.88
CA VAL A 64 -0.94 13.68 7.20
C VAL A 64 -0.75 12.56 8.22
N SER A 65 0.28 11.74 8.08
CA SER A 65 0.60 10.68 9.05
C SER A 65 0.92 11.24 10.43
N ALA A 66 1.68 12.34 10.50
CA ALA A 66 2.00 13.01 11.76
C ALA A 66 0.75 13.56 12.46
N VAL A 67 -0.14 14.23 11.71
CA VAL A 67 -1.42 14.74 12.24
C VAL A 67 -2.32 13.61 12.75
N ASN A 68 -2.30 12.45 12.10
CA ASN A 68 -3.10 11.29 12.49
C ASN A 68 -2.41 10.36 13.50
N HIS A 69 -1.20 10.70 13.97
CA HIS A 69 -0.39 9.83 14.82
C HIS A 69 -0.23 8.41 14.25
N CYS A 70 -0.13 8.28 12.93
CA CYS A 70 0.03 7.00 12.25
C CYS A 70 1.50 6.56 12.34
N HIS A 71 1.78 5.52 13.14
CA HIS A 71 3.14 5.10 13.45
C HIS A 71 3.78 4.15 12.43
N TYR A 72 2.94 3.39 11.71
CA TYR A 72 3.39 2.33 10.78
C TYR A 72 4.56 2.79 9.90
#